data_AF-A0A6V7M1P1-F1
#
_entry.id   AF-A0A6V7M1P1-F1
#
_cell.length_a   1.000
_cell.length_b   1.000
_cell.length_c   1.000
_cell.angle_alpha   90.00
_cell.angle_beta   90.00
_cell.angle_gamma   90.00
#
_symmetry.space_group_name_H-M   'P 1'
#
loop_
_entity.id
_entity.type
_entity.pdbx_description
1 polymer ?
#
loop_
_entity_poly.entity_id
_entity_poly.type
_entity_poly.pdbx_seq_one_letter_code
_entity_poly.pdbx_strand_id
1 'polypeptide(L)' 'EPKMSYAIRDIILNDIWPLPRTIKPRAHCNSMTIRSQCYDAGLVFDGGIGVPFNVGAVAILETHAEDTLRTIQLKE' A
#
# COMPACT_ATOMS: atom_id res chain seq x y z
N GLU A 1 -1.21 -3.56 -18.50
CA GLU A 1 -1.82 -2.60 -17.57
C GLU A 1 -0.89 -2.39 -16.38
N PRO A 2 -0.72 -1.14 -15.90
CA PRO A 2 0.12 -0.84 -14.75
C PRO A 2 -0.42 -1.55 -13.51
N LYS A 3 0.45 -2.29 -12.81
CA LYS A 3 0.12 -3.03 -11.59
C LYS A 3 0.94 -2.52 -10.42
N MET A 4 0.28 -2.23 -9.32
CA MET A 4 0.91 -1.94 -8.05
C MET A 4 1.38 -3.23 -7.41
N SER A 5 2.63 -3.27 -6.97
CA SER A 5 3.16 -4.36 -6.14
C SER A 5 3.08 -3.95 -4.70
N TYR A 6 2.62 -4.84 -3.82
CA TYR A 6 2.51 -4.54 -2.40
C TYR A 6 3.13 -5.64 -1.54
N ALA A 7 3.55 -5.25 -0.34
CA ALA A 7 3.99 -6.16 0.70
C ALA A 7 3.40 -5.73 2.04
N ILE A 8 2.78 -6.67 2.76
CA ILE A 8 2.29 -6.47 4.11
C ILE A 8 3.36 -7.04 5.05
N ARG A 9 3.82 -6.22 5.99
CA ARG A 9 4.86 -6.58 6.96
C ARG A 9 4.32 -6.40 8.37
N ASP A 10 4.85 -7.19 9.30
CA ASP A 10 4.65 -7.02 10.74
C ASP A 10 3.17 -6.85 11.14
N ILE A 11 2.31 -7.69 10.56
CA ILE A 11 0.87 -7.66 10.84
C ILE A 11 0.66 -8.00 12.32
N ILE A 12 0.07 -7.07 13.06
CA ILE A 12 -0.35 -7.29 14.44
C ILE A 12 -1.69 -8.05 14.39
N LEU A 13 -1.63 -9.34 14.70
CA LEU A 13 -2.80 -10.21 14.82
C LEU A 13 -2.96 -10.64 16.28
N ASN A 14 -4.20 -10.79 16.74
CA ASN A 14 -4.47 -11.52 17.97
C ASN A 14 -4.38 -13.02 17.67
N ASP A 15 -3.79 -13.82 18.58
CA ASP A 15 -3.61 -15.28 18.42
C ASP A 15 -4.90 -16.06 18.13
N ILE A 16 -6.05 -15.47 18.45
CA ILE A 16 -7.39 -16.03 18.27
C ILE A 16 -7.86 -15.89 16.80
N TRP A 17 -7.25 -14.98 16.03
CA TRP A 17 -7.63 -14.65 14.65
C TRP A 17 -6.45 -14.91 13.70
N PRO A 18 -6.35 -16.12 13.11
CA PRO A 18 -5.32 -16.39 12.13
C PRO A 18 -5.48 -15.45 10.93
N LEU A 19 -4.38 -15.17 10.24
CA LEU A 19 -4.41 -14.38 9.01
C LEU A 19 -5.43 -14.98 8.04
N PRO A 20 -6.43 -14.22 7.56
CA PRO A 20 -7.37 -14.72 6.58
C PRO A 20 -6.62 -15.27 5.37
N ARG A 21 -7.00 -16.46 4.87
CA ARG A 21 -6.37 -17.08 3.67
C ARG A 21 -6.44 -16.19 2.43
N THR A 22 -7.33 -15.21 2.43
CA THR A 22 -7.51 -14.19 1.40
C THR A 22 -6.43 -13.11 1.42
N ILE A 23 -5.71 -12.92 2.54
CA ILE A 23 -4.63 -11.95 2.65
C ILE A 23 -3.33 -12.60 2.18
N LYS A 24 -2.80 -12.10 1.07
CA LYS A 24 -1.47 -12.45 0.57
C LYS A 24 -0.44 -11.46 1.11
N PRO A 25 0.61 -11.90 1.82
CA PRO A 25 1.65 -11.00 2.34
C PRO A 25 2.40 -10.23 1.24
N ARG A 26 2.46 -10.77 0.03
CA ARG A 26 2.98 -10.09 -1.16
C ARG A 26 2.09 -10.46 -2.35
N ALA A 27 1.65 -9.47 -3.11
CA ALA A 27 0.99 -9.70 -4.38
C ALA A 27 1.00 -8.43 -5.25
N HIS A 28 0.20 -8.46 -6.32
CA HIS A 28 -0.04 -7.34 -7.21
C HIS A 28 -1.52 -7.01 -7.27
N CYS A 29 -1.85 -5.74 -7.43
CA CYS A 29 -3.22 -5.24 -7.61
C CYS A 29 -3.23 -4.00 -8.51
N ASN A 30 -4.40 -3.64 -9.02
CA ASN A 30 -4.62 -2.39 -9.76
C ASN A 30 -5.21 -1.29 -8.86
N SER A 31 -5.86 -1.69 -7.76
CA SER A 31 -6.39 -0.78 -6.75
C SER A 31 -6.27 -1.43 -5.37
N MET A 32 -6.10 -0.60 -4.34
CA MET A 32 -6.03 -0.99 -2.95
C MET A 32 -6.77 0.03 -2.07
N THR A 33 -7.59 -0.46 -1.15
CA THR A 33 -8.19 0.36 -0.09
C THR A 33 -7.62 -0.06 1.26
N ILE A 34 -7.08 0.90 1.99
CA ILE A 34 -6.51 0.71 3.32
C ILE A 34 -7.32 1.55 4.30
N ARG A 35 -7.77 0.95 5.40
CA ARG A 35 -8.39 1.66 6.53
C ARG A 35 -7.49 1.53 7.74
N SER A 36 -7.07 2.66 8.30
CA SER A 36 -6.25 2.69 9.50
C SER A 36 -7.04 2.24 10.73
N GLN A 37 -6.40 1.44 11.57
CA GLN A 37 -6.87 1.05 12.90
C GLN A 37 -5.94 1.58 14.00
N CYS A 38 -4.98 2.44 13.64
CA CYS A 38 -3.92 2.90 14.54
C CYS A 38 -4.20 4.31 15.05
N TYR A 39 -3.92 4.59 16.33
CA TYR A 39 -4.18 5.90 16.94
C TYR A 39 -3.18 6.98 16.51
N ASP A 40 -1.90 6.63 16.47
CA ASP A 40 -0.79 7.49 16.02
C ASP A 40 -0.07 6.77 14.88
N ALA A 41 -0.47 7.07 13.65
CA ALA A 41 0.06 6.45 12.45
C ALA A 41 0.25 7.45 11.32
N GLY A 42 1.15 7.11 10.41
CA GLY A 42 1.45 7.90 9.22
C GLY A 42 1.44 7.06 7.96
N LEU A 43 1.04 7.68 6.85
CA LEU A 43 1.24 7.15 5.51
C LEU A 43 2.43 7.88 4.87
N VAL A 44 3.42 7.12 4.42
CA VAL A 44 4.68 7.67 3.87
C VAL A 44 4.77 7.37 2.38
N PHE A 45 5.06 8.41 1.59
CA PHE A 45 5.26 8.34 0.14
C PHE A 45 6.75 8.52 -0.19
N ASP A 46 7.31 7.60 -0.97
CA ASP A 46 8.69 7.59 -1.46
C ASP A 46 9.78 7.83 -0.40
N GLY A 47 9.45 7.62 0.88
CA GLY A 47 10.32 7.90 2.02
C GLY A 47 10.49 9.39 2.36
N GLY A 48 9.86 10.31 1.62
CA GLY A 48 10.08 11.76 1.78
C GLY A 48 8.89 12.53 2.36
N ILE A 49 7.66 12.09 2.10
CA ILE A 49 6.44 12.80 2.54
C ILE A 49 5.65 11.89 3.46
N GLY A 50 5.41 12.33 4.70
CA GLY A 50 4.55 11.65 5.66
C GLY A 50 3.28 12.46 5.93
N VAL A 51 2.12 11.82 5.88
CA VAL A 51 0.83 12.42 6.26
C VAL A 51 0.19 11.64 7.40
N PRO A 52 -0.54 12.31 8.32
CA PRO A 52 -1.28 11.61 9.37
C PRO A 52 -2.27 10.59 8.80
N PHE A 53 -2.28 9.38 9.37
CA PHE A 53 -3.13 8.27 8.92
C PHE A 53 -3.70 7.51 10.11
N ASN A 54 -4.42 8.25 10.96
CA ASN A 54 -4.96 7.76 12.23
C ASN A 54 -6.26 6.97 12.05
N VAL A 55 -6.77 6.43 13.16
CA VAL A 55 -7.91 5.52 13.22
C VAL A 55 -9.11 6.01 12.40
N GLY A 56 -9.62 5.13 11.54
CA GLY A 56 -10.74 5.42 10.67
C GLY A 56 -10.38 6.14 9.36
N ALA A 57 -9.17 6.69 9.22
CA ALA A 57 -8.70 7.23 7.96
C ALA A 57 -8.66 6.15 6.87
N VAL A 58 -9.00 6.53 5.64
CA VAL A 58 -9.03 5.62 4.49
C VAL A 58 -8.15 6.17 3.39
N ALA A 59 -7.24 5.33 2.90
CA ALA A 59 -6.43 5.59 1.71
C ALA A 59 -6.91 4.68 0.59
N ILE A 60 -7.14 5.27 -0.58
CA ILE A 60 -7.47 4.55 -1.82
C ILE A 60 -6.29 4.79 -2.76
N LEU A 61 -5.66 3.70 -3.19
CA LEU A 61 -4.52 3.73 -4.10
C LEU A 61 -4.94 3.08 -5.41
N GLU A 62 -4.80 3.79 -6.53
CA GLU A 62 -5.22 3.33 -7.86
C GLU A 62 -4.09 3.54 -8.87
N THR A 63 -3.95 2.62 -9.82
CA THR A 63 -2.97 2.76 -10.90
C THR A 63 -3.61 3.35 -12.16
N HIS A 64 -3.11 4.51 -12.56
CA HIS A 64 -3.53 5.23 -13.75
C HIS A 64 -2.40 5.27 -14.78
N ALA A 65 -2.70 5.08 -16.07
CA ALA A 65 -1.67 5.04 -17.10
C ALA A 65 -1.04 6.43 -17.31
N GLU A 66 -1.86 7.46 -17.20
CA GLU A 66 -1.52 8.88 -17.27
C GLU A 66 -0.53 9.33 -16.18
N ASP A 67 -0.53 8.67 -15.02
CA ASP A 67 0.34 8.97 -13.88
C ASP A 67 1.67 8.18 -13.91
N THR A 68 1.93 7.42 -14.98
CA THR A 68 3.14 6.60 -15.08
C THR A 68 4.39 7.48 -15.17
N LEU A 69 5.37 7.21 -14.30
CA LEU A 69 6.69 7.86 -14.37
C LEU A 69 7.37 7.57 -15.72
N ARG A 70 7.96 8.62 -16.31
CA ARG A 70 8.76 8.47 -17.53
C ARG A 70 10.17 8.02 -17.17
N THR A 71 10.56 6.84 -17.64
CA THR A 71 11.94 6.34 -17.50
C THR A 71 12.75 6.70 -18.73
N ILE A 72 13.90 7.35 -18.55
CA ILE A 72 14.87 7.54 -19.63
C ILE A 72 15.58 6.21 -19.85
N GLN A 73 15.51 5.69 -21.09
CA GLN A 73 16.33 4.56 -21.51
C GLN A 73 17.53 5.07 -22.31
N LEU A 74 18.72 4.88 -21.76
CA LEU A 74 19.97 5.11 -22.48
C LEU A 74 20.16 3.94 -23.45
N LYS A 75 20.41 4.25 -24.72
CA LYS A 75 20.82 3.25 -25.70
C LYS A 75 22.30 2.93 -25.46
N GLU A 76 22.66 1.66 -25.58
CA GLU A 76 24.06 1.25 -25.74
C GLU A 76 24.68 1.91 -26.98
#